data_AF-A0AAE7NXC8-F1
#
_entry.id   AF-A0AAE7NXC8-F1
#
_cell.length_a   1.000
_cell.length_b   1.000
_cell.length_c   1.000
_cell.angle_alpha   90.00
_cell.angle_beta   90.00
_cell.angle_gamma   90.00
#
_symmetry.space_group_name_H-M   'P 1'
#
loop_
_entity.id
_entity.type
_entity.pdbx_description
1 polymer ?
#
loop_
_entity_poly.entity_id
_entity_poly.type
_entity_poly.pdbx_seq_one_letter_code
_entity_poly.pdbx_strand_id
1 'polypeptide(L)'
;MSRALRILVVVAALVGGAVPLFAAGTTSLTRGTAITDPDLLKKLDQSDVLTISRLLWPERNANFLLTTEQMFSQLSQLEQIPPAIDAELERYVAQQKAAFPSETIGVGEGFDVQLFDRANLKSPDTRFVLAGIVNRMDRAYVSEQSCGEIRLIYRLARFDNKPDGGKTATRLPMTFNLVLKARDPRQADASGNPVTCAEVALRWLDNGDWQGLIGGGVHPSDAMLDRIETNIQVSVAPKSALHDFRSDYLLKVFKYDAATKTFEESTLENQIDRDRILAEDDLRRDFKDWLLAPENLREFDRGTVLIPEKFLAKVAVVPTPAGLDASALQPEFGMMEGEGKDNPVFTDNDVVGALKQAAARGDLQNIRSVAGFQRRLNDVTCAGCHQTRGIGGFHFPGVDWLADKPSNSTIVPASPHFVGDQLRRRDILTAFAAGKRPDFSRGFASRPQTRGSGELAGTEYQDGWGAHCSLQNAGSGARDESFTSWSCAKGLTCQAAAASRRIGMCFIKTR
;
A
#
# COMPACT_ATOMS: atom_id res chain seq x y z
N MET A 1 -47.41 -18.20 29.75
CA MET A 1 -46.81 -17.16 28.88
C MET A 1 -47.91 -16.51 28.06
N SER A 2 -48.14 -15.19 28.20
CA SER A 2 -49.27 -14.50 27.58
C SER A 2 -49.12 -14.43 26.05
N ARG A 3 -50.24 -14.30 25.32
CA ARG A 3 -50.26 -14.15 23.85
C ARG A 3 -49.42 -12.95 23.36
N ALA A 4 -49.30 -11.90 24.17
CA ALA A 4 -48.45 -10.74 23.86
C ALA A 4 -46.95 -11.11 23.83
N LEU A 5 -46.52 -12.04 24.68
CA LEU A 5 -45.13 -12.49 24.74
C LEU A 5 -44.75 -13.37 23.54
N ARG A 6 -45.71 -14.12 22.98
CA ARG A 6 -45.48 -14.92 21.76
C ARG A 6 -45.38 -14.05 20.50
N ILE A 7 -46.10 -12.94 20.44
CA ILE A 7 -46.02 -11.98 19.32
C ILE A 7 -44.69 -11.21 19.35
N LEU A 8 -44.21 -10.83 20.54
CA LEU A 8 -42.89 -10.19 20.70
C LEU A 8 -41.72 -11.09 20.30
N VAL A 9 -41.80 -12.41 20.56
CA VAL A 9 -40.75 -13.36 20.15
C VAL A 9 -40.74 -13.60 18.64
N VAL A 10 -41.91 -13.58 17.97
CA VAL A 10 -41.99 -13.72 16.51
C VAL A 10 -41.55 -12.44 15.78
N VAL A 11 -41.80 -11.25 16.34
CA VAL A 11 -41.28 -9.99 15.79
C VAL A 11 -39.77 -9.86 15.99
N ALA A 12 -39.22 -10.33 17.12
CA ALA A 12 -37.77 -10.38 17.31
C ALA A 12 -37.08 -11.38 16.37
N ALA A 13 -37.74 -12.49 16.02
CA ALA A 13 -37.22 -13.46 15.05
C ALA A 13 -37.35 -13.01 13.59
N LEU A 14 -38.31 -12.12 13.25
CA LEU A 14 -38.51 -11.61 11.89
C LEU A 14 -37.81 -10.26 11.62
N VAL A 15 -37.44 -9.51 12.66
CA VAL A 15 -36.63 -8.27 12.54
C VAL A 15 -35.12 -8.54 12.70
N GLY A 16 -34.73 -9.78 13.07
CA GLY A 16 -33.34 -10.27 12.97
C GLY A 16 -32.87 -10.55 11.52
N GLY A 17 -33.51 -9.94 10.52
CA GLY A 17 -33.17 -10.06 9.12
C GLY A 17 -31.91 -9.27 8.78
N ALA A 18 -30.82 -10.02 8.59
CA ALA A 18 -29.62 -9.63 7.85
C ALA A 18 -28.98 -8.29 8.23
N VAL A 19 -28.31 -8.25 9.39
CA VAL A 19 -27.10 -7.43 9.50
C VAL A 19 -26.06 -8.09 8.57
N PRO A 20 -25.47 -7.39 7.58
CA PRO A 20 -24.41 -7.99 6.79
C PRO A 20 -23.25 -8.28 7.74
N LEU A 21 -22.83 -9.54 7.82
CA LEU A 21 -21.54 -9.91 8.40
C LEU A 21 -20.45 -9.33 7.49
N PHE A 22 -20.07 -8.07 7.71
CA PHE A 22 -19.00 -7.40 6.96
C PHE A 22 -17.63 -8.08 7.11
N ALA A 23 -17.45 -8.94 8.11
CA ALA A 23 -16.22 -9.69 8.34
C ALA A 23 -15.99 -10.87 7.37
N ALA A 24 -17.05 -11.43 6.78
CA ALA A 24 -16.92 -12.55 5.83
C ALA A 24 -16.61 -12.10 4.39
N GLY A 25 -16.76 -10.80 4.10
CA GLY A 25 -16.53 -10.25 2.76
C GLY A 25 -15.05 -10.17 2.39
N THR A 26 -14.18 -9.80 3.34
CA THR A 26 -12.76 -9.54 3.07
C THR A 26 -11.98 -10.81 2.74
N THR A 27 -12.19 -11.90 3.48
CA THR A 27 -11.59 -13.22 3.19
C THR A 27 -12.03 -13.78 1.84
N SER A 28 -13.24 -13.48 1.39
CA SER A 28 -13.68 -13.83 0.04
C SER A 28 -12.98 -12.99 -1.03
N LEU A 29 -12.81 -11.68 -0.80
CA LEU A 29 -12.21 -10.76 -1.77
C LEU A 29 -10.70 -10.96 -1.95
N THR A 30 -9.96 -11.32 -0.90
CA THR A 30 -8.50 -11.56 -0.97
C THR A 30 -8.13 -13.00 -1.34
N ARG A 31 -9.12 -13.84 -1.65
CA ARG A 31 -8.91 -15.26 -1.91
C ARG A 31 -7.98 -15.48 -3.10
N GLY A 32 -6.95 -16.28 -2.89
CA GLY A 32 -5.95 -16.63 -3.90
C GLY A 32 -4.98 -15.50 -4.26
N THR A 33 -5.08 -14.33 -3.62
CA THR A 33 -4.21 -13.18 -3.89
C THR A 33 -3.48 -12.68 -2.64
N ALA A 34 -3.97 -13.00 -1.44
CA ALA A 34 -3.27 -12.74 -0.20
C ALA A 34 -3.62 -13.74 0.91
N ILE A 35 -2.65 -14.03 1.78
CA ILE A 35 -2.81 -14.81 3.00
C ILE A 35 -2.92 -13.85 4.18
N THR A 36 -4.12 -13.83 4.77
CA THR A 36 -4.49 -12.96 5.89
C THR A 36 -5.11 -13.74 7.05
N ASP A 37 -5.05 -15.07 7.02
CA ASP A 37 -5.56 -15.91 8.11
C ASP A 37 -4.64 -15.84 9.34
N PRO A 38 -5.11 -15.38 10.51
CA PRO A 38 -4.27 -15.19 11.69
C PRO A 38 -3.59 -16.47 12.17
N ASP A 39 -4.30 -17.61 12.14
CA ASP A 39 -3.80 -18.87 12.68
C ASP A 39 -2.71 -19.45 11.78
N LEU A 40 -2.90 -19.37 10.46
CA LEU A 40 -1.89 -19.76 9.48
C LEU A 40 -0.64 -18.86 9.58
N LEU A 41 -0.81 -17.54 9.65
CA LEU A 41 0.31 -16.61 9.77
C LEU A 41 1.10 -16.85 11.06
N LYS A 42 0.41 -17.04 12.19
CA LYS A 42 1.01 -17.41 13.48
C LYS A 42 1.79 -18.71 13.36
N LYS A 43 1.21 -19.75 12.74
CA LYS A 43 1.89 -21.05 12.55
C LYS A 43 3.17 -20.90 11.74
N LEU A 44 3.13 -20.16 10.63
CA LEU A 44 4.28 -19.93 9.74
C LEU A 44 5.40 -19.13 10.41
N ASP A 45 5.05 -18.17 11.26
CA ASP A 45 5.99 -17.37 12.05
C ASP A 45 6.60 -18.17 13.21
N GLN A 46 5.76 -18.81 14.04
CA GLN A 46 6.21 -19.54 15.24
C GLN A 46 7.01 -20.81 14.93
N SER A 47 6.76 -21.42 13.77
CA SER A 47 7.51 -22.60 13.32
C SER A 47 8.84 -22.23 12.63
N ASP A 48 9.23 -20.96 12.63
CA ASP A 48 10.42 -20.43 11.94
C ASP A 48 10.46 -20.82 10.45
N VAL A 49 9.30 -20.82 9.77
CA VAL A 49 9.20 -21.23 8.35
C VAL A 49 9.40 -20.04 7.44
N LEU A 50 8.67 -18.95 7.70
CA LEU A 50 8.69 -17.71 6.91
C LEU A 50 9.09 -16.52 7.76
N THR A 51 10.11 -16.67 8.60
CA THR A 51 10.71 -15.54 9.33
C THR A 51 11.80 -14.91 8.46
N ILE A 52 12.06 -13.60 8.65
CA ILE A 52 13.12 -12.89 7.91
C ILE A 52 14.47 -13.63 8.09
N SER A 53 14.80 -13.98 9.32
CA SER A 53 16.06 -14.67 9.65
C SER A 53 16.18 -16.03 8.97
N ARG A 54 15.10 -16.81 8.91
CA ARG A 54 15.12 -18.10 8.22
C ARG A 54 15.31 -17.95 6.71
N LEU A 55 14.67 -16.93 6.11
CA LEU A 55 14.72 -16.70 4.66
C LEU A 55 16.08 -16.14 4.21
N LEU A 56 16.75 -15.35 5.05
CA LEU A 56 18.05 -14.76 4.74
C LEU A 56 19.24 -15.61 5.22
N TRP A 57 19.03 -16.44 6.24
CA TRP A 57 20.03 -17.38 6.75
C TRP A 57 19.46 -18.80 6.90
N PRO A 58 19.27 -19.51 5.77
CA PRO A 58 18.73 -20.87 5.71
C PRO A 58 19.40 -21.88 6.65
N GLU A 59 20.74 -21.87 6.70
CA GLU A 59 21.56 -22.84 7.43
C GLU A 59 21.56 -22.61 8.96
N ARG A 60 20.89 -21.56 9.43
CA ARG A 60 20.77 -21.25 10.85
C ARG A 60 20.03 -22.37 11.60
N ASN A 61 20.46 -22.63 12.83
CA ASN A 61 19.69 -23.44 13.75
C ASN A 61 18.33 -22.76 14.07
N ALA A 62 17.22 -23.41 13.70
CA ALA A 62 15.85 -22.92 13.86
C ALA A 62 15.27 -23.11 15.28
N ASN A 63 16.07 -23.54 16.27
CA ASN A 63 15.60 -23.81 17.64
C ASN A 63 15.10 -22.57 18.41
N PHE A 64 15.37 -21.37 17.91
CA PHE A 64 14.85 -20.12 18.51
C PHE A 64 14.64 -19.06 17.44
N LEU A 65 13.71 -18.14 17.68
CA LEU A 65 13.46 -16.97 16.84
C LEU A 65 14.45 -15.86 17.19
N LEU A 66 14.99 -15.15 16.19
CA LEU A 66 15.87 -14.01 16.45
C LEU A 66 15.05 -12.79 16.90
N THR A 67 15.57 -12.07 17.90
CA THR A 67 15.10 -10.72 18.26
C THR A 67 15.53 -9.71 17.19
N THR A 68 14.97 -8.51 17.21
CA THR A 68 15.36 -7.44 16.27
C THR A 68 16.84 -7.08 16.41
N GLU A 69 17.33 -6.99 17.65
CA GLU A 69 18.74 -6.76 17.96
C GLU A 69 19.64 -7.85 17.33
N GLN A 70 19.31 -9.11 17.54
CA GLN A 70 20.07 -10.23 16.97
C GLN A 70 19.99 -10.26 15.45
N MET A 71 18.81 -10.01 14.88
CA MET A 71 18.62 -9.99 13.43
C MET A 71 19.54 -8.97 12.76
N PHE A 72 19.56 -7.73 13.23
CA PHE A 72 20.40 -6.68 12.63
C PHE A 72 21.88 -6.80 12.97
N SER A 73 22.25 -7.41 14.09
CA SER A 73 23.67 -7.60 14.46
C SER A 73 24.31 -8.84 13.83
N GLN A 74 23.54 -9.87 13.51
CA GLN A 74 24.06 -11.14 12.99
C GLN A 74 23.90 -11.31 11.48
N LEU A 75 22.91 -10.65 10.85
CA LEU A 75 22.69 -10.71 9.40
C LEU A 75 23.37 -9.53 8.72
N SER A 76 24.60 -9.72 8.24
CA SER A 76 25.34 -8.69 7.49
C SER A 76 24.60 -8.19 6.25
N GLN A 77 23.73 -9.02 5.66
CA GLN A 77 22.84 -8.64 4.56
C GLN A 77 22.00 -7.38 4.88
N LEU A 78 21.71 -7.13 6.16
CA LEU A 78 20.82 -6.06 6.64
C LEU A 78 21.58 -4.84 7.22
N GLU A 79 22.91 -4.84 7.16
CA GLU A 79 23.75 -3.87 7.90
C GLU A 79 23.46 -2.40 7.55
N GLN A 80 23.06 -2.12 6.30
CA GLN A 80 22.80 -0.75 5.83
C GLN A 80 21.45 -0.21 6.28
N ILE A 81 20.52 -1.06 6.74
CA ILE A 81 19.13 -0.65 7.01
C ILE A 81 19.03 0.24 8.26
N PRO A 82 19.54 -0.16 9.46
CA PRO A 82 19.47 0.69 10.64
C PRO A 82 20.11 2.09 10.47
N PRO A 83 21.36 2.24 9.97
CA PRO A 83 21.96 3.57 9.83
C PRO A 83 21.22 4.45 8.83
N ALA A 84 20.68 3.89 7.74
CA ALA A 84 19.91 4.64 6.77
C ALA A 84 18.56 5.13 7.34
N ILE A 85 17.94 4.40 8.28
CA ILE A 85 16.76 4.86 9.01
C ILE A 85 17.14 5.93 10.05
N ASP A 86 18.21 5.71 10.82
CA ASP A 86 18.67 6.63 11.86
C ASP A 86 18.98 8.02 11.26
N ALA A 87 19.64 8.07 10.09
CA ALA A 87 19.94 9.32 9.38
C ALA A 87 18.68 10.10 8.94
N GLU A 88 17.63 9.41 8.49
CA GLU A 88 16.37 10.05 8.10
C GLU A 88 15.57 10.55 9.31
N LEU A 89 15.58 9.80 10.43
CA LEU A 89 14.97 10.24 11.67
C LEU A 89 15.64 11.51 12.21
N GLU A 90 16.97 11.59 12.13
CA GLU A 90 17.71 12.79 12.53
C GLU A 90 17.40 13.99 11.64
N ARG A 91 17.35 13.78 10.32
CA ARG A 91 16.96 14.83 9.37
C ARG A 91 15.54 15.32 9.63
N TYR A 92 14.59 14.40 9.83
CA TYR A 92 13.21 14.71 10.15
C TYR A 92 13.10 15.55 11.43
N VAL A 93 13.79 15.16 12.50
CA VAL A 93 13.80 15.91 13.77
C VAL A 93 14.39 17.31 13.58
N ALA A 94 15.48 17.44 12.84
CA ALA A 94 16.09 18.74 12.56
C ALA A 94 15.13 19.66 11.77
N GLN A 95 14.46 19.12 10.74
CA GLN A 95 13.47 19.85 9.95
C GLN A 95 12.27 20.28 10.79
N GLN A 96 11.73 19.39 11.63
CA GLN A 96 10.59 19.72 12.48
C GLN A 96 10.93 20.82 13.50
N LYS A 97 12.10 20.75 14.15
CA LYS A 97 12.55 21.81 15.07
C LYS A 97 12.74 23.15 14.37
N ALA A 98 13.18 23.15 13.11
CA ALA A 98 13.34 24.38 12.34
C ALA A 98 11.98 24.97 11.91
N ALA A 99 11.02 24.12 11.54
CA ALA A 99 9.68 24.54 11.10
C ALA A 99 8.80 25.01 12.27
N PHE A 100 8.90 24.33 13.42
CA PHE A 100 8.05 24.57 14.61
C PHE A 100 8.91 24.71 15.88
N PRO A 101 9.69 25.80 16.02
CA PRO A 101 10.63 25.97 17.12
C PRO A 101 9.99 26.06 18.51
N SER A 102 8.67 26.29 18.58
CA SER A 102 7.90 26.34 19.82
C SER A 102 7.35 24.98 20.28
N GLU A 103 7.38 23.96 19.42
CA GLU A 103 6.86 22.62 19.73
C GLU A 103 7.93 21.75 20.38
N THR A 104 7.53 20.99 21.39
CA THR A 104 8.36 19.96 22.01
C THR A 104 8.32 18.67 21.18
N ILE A 105 9.47 18.05 20.97
CA ILE A 105 9.62 16.85 20.12
C ILE A 105 10.45 15.79 20.83
N GLY A 106 9.93 14.57 20.93
CA GLY A 106 10.57 13.50 21.70
C GLY A 106 9.78 12.20 21.72
N VAL A 107 10.32 11.19 22.39
CA VAL A 107 9.70 9.85 22.50
C VAL A 107 8.75 9.80 23.69
N GLY A 108 7.55 9.27 23.47
CA GLY A 108 6.56 9.01 24.51
C GLY A 108 5.51 10.10 24.65
N GLU A 109 4.55 9.83 25.54
CA GLU A 109 3.47 10.76 25.85
C GLU A 109 4.03 12.02 26.53
N GLY A 110 3.51 13.20 26.16
CA GLY A 110 3.89 14.49 26.75
C GLY A 110 4.67 15.44 25.82
N PHE A 111 5.10 14.97 24.66
CA PHE A 111 5.63 15.83 23.59
C PHE A 111 4.53 16.26 22.63
N ASP A 112 4.62 17.48 22.09
CA ASP A 112 3.73 17.99 21.04
C ASP A 112 3.86 17.15 19.75
N VAL A 113 5.09 16.74 19.45
CA VAL A 113 5.42 15.77 18.40
C VAL A 113 6.05 14.53 19.01
N GLN A 114 5.28 13.45 19.09
CA GLN A 114 5.67 12.16 19.65
C GLN A 114 6.39 11.33 18.58
N LEU A 115 7.64 10.96 18.82
CA LEU A 115 8.49 10.23 17.89
C LEU A 115 8.40 8.72 18.06
N PHE A 116 8.65 8.01 16.96
CA PHE A 116 9.01 6.59 17.02
C PHE A 116 10.27 6.39 17.86
N ASP A 117 10.19 5.49 18.85
CA ASP A 117 11.35 5.12 19.64
C ASP A 117 12.27 4.17 18.85
N ARG A 118 13.35 4.75 18.31
CA ARG A 118 14.38 4.03 17.55
C ARG A 118 15.10 2.94 18.36
N ALA A 119 15.07 3.00 19.70
CA ALA A 119 15.66 1.95 20.54
C ALA A 119 14.98 0.59 20.32
N ASN A 120 13.73 0.57 19.84
CA ASN A 120 13.04 -0.67 19.48
C ASN A 120 13.73 -1.46 18.36
N LEU A 121 14.53 -0.82 17.51
CA LEU A 121 15.31 -1.50 16.46
C LEU A 121 16.58 -2.17 16.99
N LYS A 122 16.94 -1.90 18.26
CA LYS A 122 18.13 -2.41 18.93
C LYS A 122 17.78 -3.16 20.22
N SER A 123 16.50 -3.51 20.40
CA SER A 123 16.00 -4.11 21.63
C SER A 123 15.92 -5.64 21.54
N PRO A 124 16.31 -6.37 22.60
CA PRO A 124 16.09 -7.81 22.70
C PRO A 124 14.62 -8.16 22.93
N ASP A 125 13.78 -7.20 23.31
CA ASP A 125 12.36 -7.41 23.59
C ASP A 125 11.48 -7.24 22.34
N THR A 126 12.06 -6.92 21.19
CA THR A 126 11.30 -6.70 19.95
C THR A 126 11.61 -7.75 18.90
N ARG A 127 10.65 -7.99 18.01
CA ARG A 127 10.83 -8.83 16.81
C ARG A 127 9.88 -8.40 15.69
N PHE A 128 10.28 -8.61 14.45
CA PHE A 128 9.38 -8.57 13.30
C PHE A 128 8.57 -9.87 13.18
N VAL A 129 7.25 -9.75 13.26
CA VAL A 129 6.31 -10.88 13.19
C VAL A 129 5.58 -10.89 11.85
N LEU A 130 5.38 -12.06 11.24
CA LEU A 130 4.69 -12.15 9.94
C LEU A 130 3.23 -11.66 10.06
N ALA A 131 2.87 -10.64 9.29
CA ALA A 131 1.56 -9.97 9.38
C ALA A 131 0.67 -10.21 8.15
N GLY A 132 1.25 -10.66 7.04
CA GLY A 132 0.54 -11.10 5.85
C GLY A 132 1.47 -11.48 4.70
N ILE A 133 0.93 -12.21 3.73
CA ILE A 133 1.64 -12.59 2.49
C ILE A 133 0.79 -12.16 1.31
N VAL A 134 1.38 -11.45 0.34
CA VAL A 134 0.65 -10.91 -0.79
C VAL A 134 1.27 -11.40 -2.09
N ASN A 135 0.46 -12.02 -2.94
CA ASN A 135 0.81 -12.28 -4.33
C ASN A 135 0.69 -10.96 -5.12
N ARG A 136 1.77 -10.62 -5.83
CA ARG A 136 1.88 -9.46 -6.70
C ARG A 136 2.27 -9.87 -8.12
N MET A 137 1.69 -10.94 -8.65
CA MET A 137 1.84 -11.27 -10.07
C MET A 137 1.26 -10.18 -10.99
N ASP A 138 0.44 -9.27 -10.45
CA ASP A 138 0.04 -8.03 -11.12
C ASP A 138 1.21 -7.10 -11.45
N ARG A 139 2.41 -7.38 -10.94
CA ARG A 139 3.67 -6.68 -11.19
C ARG A 139 4.54 -7.32 -12.27
N ALA A 140 4.06 -8.38 -12.91
CA ALA A 140 4.82 -9.04 -13.97
C ALA A 140 5.15 -8.12 -15.17
N TYR A 141 4.46 -6.99 -15.33
CA TYR A 141 4.84 -5.97 -16.32
C TYR A 141 6.21 -5.33 -16.07
N VAL A 142 6.76 -5.43 -14.85
CA VAL A 142 8.11 -4.95 -14.51
C VAL A 142 9.17 -5.98 -14.87
N SER A 143 8.85 -7.26 -14.69
CA SER A 143 9.69 -8.38 -15.09
C SER A 143 8.82 -9.58 -15.44
N GLU A 144 8.64 -9.82 -16.73
CA GLU A 144 7.81 -10.94 -17.21
C GLU A 144 8.43 -12.29 -16.79
N GLN A 145 9.76 -12.35 -16.73
CA GLN A 145 10.50 -13.58 -16.37
C GLN A 145 10.27 -14.01 -14.92
N SER A 146 10.07 -13.07 -13.99
CA SER A 146 9.81 -13.39 -12.59
C SER A 146 8.34 -13.72 -12.31
N CYS A 147 7.47 -13.57 -13.30
CA CYS A 147 6.02 -13.65 -13.15
C CYS A 147 5.45 -12.62 -12.15
N GLY A 148 6.20 -11.56 -11.81
CA GLY A 148 5.87 -10.59 -10.76
C GLY A 148 6.58 -10.85 -9.44
N GLU A 149 5.92 -10.54 -8.32
CA GLU A 149 6.52 -10.51 -6.98
C GLU A 149 5.66 -11.26 -5.94
N ILE A 150 6.26 -11.68 -4.84
CA ILE A 150 5.60 -12.11 -3.60
C ILE A 150 6.12 -11.23 -2.47
N ARG A 151 5.22 -10.72 -1.63
CA ARG A 151 5.56 -9.83 -0.51
C ARG A 151 5.28 -10.52 0.82
N LEU A 152 6.31 -10.72 1.63
CA LEU A 152 6.18 -11.14 3.02
C LEU A 152 6.25 -9.91 3.91
N ILE A 153 5.11 -9.55 4.49
CA ILE A 153 4.95 -8.31 5.26
C ILE A 153 5.04 -8.66 6.73
N TYR A 154 5.97 -8.02 7.44
CA TYR A 154 6.18 -8.18 8.86
C TYR A 154 5.83 -6.90 9.62
N ARG A 155 5.34 -7.05 10.84
CA ARG A 155 5.06 -5.96 11.78
C ARG A 155 6.05 -6.02 12.94
N LEU A 156 6.63 -4.89 13.32
CA LEU A 156 7.45 -4.83 14.53
C LEU A 156 6.54 -5.00 15.76
N ALA A 157 6.91 -5.88 16.68
CA ALA A 157 6.20 -6.09 17.94
C ALA A 157 7.18 -6.10 19.10
N ARG A 158 6.76 -5.53 20.23
CA ARG A 158 7.45 -5.57 21.52
C ARG A 158 6.80 -6.62 22.41
N PHE A 159 7.62 -7.40 23.12
CA PHE A 159 7.21 -8.47 24.01
C PHE A 159 7.69 -8.14 25.42
N ASP A 160 6.76 -7.74 26.28
CA ASP A 160 7.07 -7.42 27.68
C ASP A 160 6.61 -8.56 28.59
N ASN A 161 7.35 -8.80 29.67
CA ASN A 161 6.93 -9.76 30.70
C ASN A 161 5.87 -9.09 31.59
N LYS A 162 4.76 -9.79 31.80
CA LYS A 162 3.74 -9.38 32.77
C LYS A 162 4.20 -9.74 34.19
N PRO A 163 3.75 -8.99 35.22
CA PRO A 163 4.02 -9.31 36.62
C PRO A 163 3.54 -10.70 37.06
N ASP A 164 2.54 -11.26 36.37
CA ASP A 164 1.98 -12.61 36.61
C ASP A 164 2.78 -13.73 35.93
N GLY A 165 3.90 -13.41 35.27
CA GLY A 165 4.72 -14.35 34.52
C GLY A 165 4.24 -14.60 33.08
N GLY A 166 3.13 -13.99 32.65
CA GLY A 166 2.70 -13.97 31.26
C GLY A 166 3.57 -13.07 30.37
N LYS A 167 3.30 -13.05 29.07
CA LYS A 167 3.89 -12.08 28.14
C LYS A 167 2.79 -11.23 27.50
N THR A 168 2.97 -9.91 27.45
CA THR A 168 2.20 -9.01 26.59
C THR A 168 2.96 -8.79 25.29
N ALA A 169 2.22 -8.70 24.18
CA ALA A 169 2.78 -8.28 22.91
C ALA A 169 2.09 -6.99 22.44
N THR A 170 2.88 -5.99 22.09
CA THR A 170 2.42 -4.69 21.61
C THR A 170 2.97 -4.43 20.22
N ARG A 171 2.09 -4.14 19.27
CA ARG A 171 2.52 -3.75 17.91
C ARG A 171 3.12 -2.35 17.91
N LEU A 172 4.28 -2.24 17.29
CA LEU A 172 4.96 -0.97 17.05
C LEU A 172 4.70 -0.50 15.62
N PRO A 173 4.72 0.81 15.34
CA PRO A 173 4.22 1.33 14.08
C PRO A 173 5.26 1.30 12.95
N MET A 174 5.79 0.11 12.69
CA MET A 174 6.73 -0.17 11.62
C MET A 174 6.38 -1.46 10.90
N THR A 175 6.36 -1.41 9.57
CA THR A 175 6.35 -2.61 8.73
C THR A 175 7.69 -2.79 8.02
N PHE A 176 8.06 -4.05 7.86
CA PHE A 176 9.21 -4.50 7.10
C PHE A 176 8.69 -5.49 6.06
N ASN A 177 8.90 -5.24 4.78
CA ASN A 177 8.43 -6.11 3.71
C ASN A 177 9.64 -6.75 3.03
N LEU A 178 9.75 -8.06 3.07
CA LEU A 178 10.70 -8.81 2.23
C LEU A 178 10.01 -9.15 0.91
N VAL A 179 10.49 -8.57 -0.17
CA VAL A 179 9.99 -8.80 -1.52
C VAL A 179 10.84 -9.86 -2.19
N LEU A 180 10.15 -10.90 -2.66
CA LEU A 180 10.71 -11.96 -3.48
C LEU A 180 10.16 -11.83 -4.89
N LYS A 181 10.93 -12.28 -5.88
CA LYS A 181 10.39 -12.63 -7.19
C LYS A 181 9.35 -13.73 -7.02
N ALA A 182 8.28 -13.70 -7.83
CA ALA A 182 7.28 -14.77 -7.75
C ALA A 182 7.80 -16.11 -8.28
N ARG A 183 8.88 -16.08 -9.07
CA ARG A 183 9.54 -17.25 -9.65
C ARG A 183 11.00 -16.96 -10.01
N ASP A 184 11.89 -17.95 -9.80
CA ASP A 184 13.21 -18.01 -10.46
C ASP A 184 13.02 -18.72 -11.81
N PRO A 185 13.45 -18.14 -12.96
CA PRO A 185 13.36 -18.81 -14.26
C PRO A 185 13.98 -20.22 -14.32
N ARG A 186 14.88 -20.56 -13.39
CA ARG A 186 15.53 -21.88 -13.27
C ARG A 186 14.78 -22.83 -12.33
N GLN A 187 13.72 -22.37 -11.67
CA GLN A 187 12.94 -23.15 -10.73
C GLN A 187 12.22 -24.29 -11.46
N ALA A 188 12.33 -25.49 -10.92
CA ALA A 188 11.64 -26.67 -11.38
C ALA A 188 10.70 -27.22 -10.30
N ASP A 189 9.63 -27.88 -10.71
CA ASP A 189 8.69 -28.58 -9.83
C ASP A 189 9.31 -29.88 -9.29
N ALA A 190 8.56 -30.60 -8.44
CA ALA A 190 9.00 -31.87 -7.86
C ALA A 190 9.28 -32.97 -8.90
N SER A 191 8.78 -32.82 -10.13
CA SER A 191 9.00 -33.74 -11.26
C SER A 191 10.16 -33.30 -12.16
N GLY A 192 10.82 -32.17 -11.85
CA GLY A 192 11.91 -31.61 -12.63
C GLY A 192 11.47 -30.75 -13.83
N ASN A 193 10.18 -30.45 -13.98
CA ASN A 193 9.69 -29.58 -15.05
C ASN A 193 9.85 -28.11 -14.66
N PRO A 194 10.16 -27.20 -15.61
CA PRO A 194 10.22 -25.77 -15.32
C PRO A 194 8.89 -25.24 -14.79
N VAL A 195 8.91 -24.54 -13.65
CA VAL A 195 7.72 -23.90 -13.09
C VAL A 195 7.30 -22.76 -14.01
N THR A 196 6.04 -22.72 -14.45
CA THR A 196 5.54 -21.65 -15.36
C THR A 196 4.76 -20.58 -14.61
N CYS A 197 4.59 -19.38 -15.18
CA CYS A 197 3.70 -18.37 -14.58
C CYS A 197 2.25 -18.86 -14.45
N ALA A 198 1.80 -19.73 -15.36
CA ALA A 198 0.49 -20.37 -15.28
C ALA A 198 0.38 -21.27 -14.04
N GLU A 199 1.41 -22.07 -13.77
CA GLU A 199 1.46 -22.93 -12.59
C GLU A 199 1.52 -22.13 -11.28
N VAL A 200 2.35 -21.07 -11.23
CA VAL A 200 2.38 -20.14 -10.09
C VAL A 200 0.98 -19.60 -9.83
N ALA A 201 0.29 -19.12 -10.87
CA ALA A 201 -1.05 -18.57 -10.74
C ALA A 201 -2.08 -19.60 -10.24
N LEU A 202 -2.06 -20.83 -10.77
CA LEU A 202 -2.95 -21.91 -10.35
C LEU A 202 -2.78 -22.26 -8.87
N ARG A 203 -1.52 -22.45 -8.41
CA ARG A 203 -1.24 -22.75 -7.00
C ARG A 203 -1.79 -21.69 -6.05
N TRP A 204 -1.75 -20.43 -6.47
CA TRP A 204 -2.35 -19.32 -5.70
C TRP A 204 -3.87 -19.33 -5.75
N LEU A 205 -4.49 -19.45 -6.93
CA LEU A 205 -5.95 -19.45 -7.09
C LEU A 205 -6.63 -20.61 -6.34
N ASP A 206 -6.02 -21.79 -6.34
CA ASP A 206 -6.57 -22.99 -5.72
C ASP A 206 -6.30 -23.06 -4.20
N ASN A 207 -5.62 -22.06 -3.63
CA ASN A 207 -5.01 -22.13 -2.29
C ASN A 207 -4.20 -23.44 -2.09
N GLY A 208 -3.53 -23.89 -3.17
CA GLY A 208 -2.72 -25.10 -3.19
C GLY A 208 -1.38 -24.91 -2.50
N ASP A 209 -0.34 -25.57 -3.00
CA ASP A 209 1.02 -25.44 -2.46
C ASP A 209 1.72 -24.14 -2.91
N TRP A 210 1.20 -23.00 -2.46
CA TRP A 210 1.84 -21.69 -2.62
C TRP A 210 3.09 -21.57 -1.74
N GLN A 211 3.18 -22.33 -0.65
CA GLN A 211 4.35 -22.34 0.24
C GLN A 211 5.58 -22.89 -0.49
N GLY A 212 5.42 -23.94 -1.30
CA GLY A 212 6.45 -24.47 -2.20
C GLY A 212 7.06 -23.45 -3.16
N LEU A 213 6.34 -22.36 -3.47
CA LEU A 213 6.86 -21.27 -4.32
C LEU A 213 7.83 -20.33 -3.59
N ILE A 214 7.70 -20.24 -2.26
CA ILE A 214 8.49 -19.33 -1.43
C ILE A 214 9.62 -20.09 -0.75
N GLY A 215 9.33 -21.27 -0.22
CA GLY A 215 10.30 -22.02 0.58
C GLY A 215 9.80 -23.35 1.15
N GLY A 216 8.82 -24.00 0.53
CA GLY A 216 8.28 -25.30 0.97
C GLY A 216 9.26 -26.46 0.74
N GLY A 217 10.36 -26.47 1.50
CA GLY A 217 11.37 -27.53 1.56
C GLY A 217 12.79 -27.08 1.22
N VAL A 218 12.92 -26.04 0.38
CA VAL A 218 14.20 -25.43 -0.02
C VAL A 218 14.02 -23.93 0.11
N HIS A 219 14.83 -23.29 0.94
CA HIS A 219 14.79 -21.84 1.19
C HIS A 219 14.91 -21.05 -0.13
N PRO A 220 14.36 -19.81 -0.21
CA PRO A 220 14.48 -19.02 -1.42
C PRO A 220 15.96 -18.86 -1.75
N SER A 221 16.33 -19.16 -2.99
CA SER A 221 17.69 -18.91 -3.45
C SER A 221 17.94 -17.39 -3.47
N ASP A 222 19.20 -16.97 -3.41
CA ASP A 222 19.61 -15.57 -3.58
C ASP A 222 18.98 -14.94 -4.84
N ALA A 223 18.71 -15.74 -5.88
CA ALA A 223 18.09 -15.27 -7.12
C ALA A 223 16.61 -14.85 -6.96
N MET A 224 15.92 -15.34 -5.92
CA MET A 224 14.55 -14.97 -5.58
C MET A 224 14.48 -13.67 -4.78
N LEU A 225 15.54 -13.29 -4.05
CA LEU A 225 15.58 -12.05 -3.28
C LEU A 225 15.55 -10.86 -4.24
N ASP A 226 14.68 -9.89 -3.96
CA ASP A 226 14.54 -8.69 -4.78
C ASP A 226 14.85 -7.42 -4.00
N ARG A 227 14.09 -7.14 -2.93
CA ARG A 227 14.27 -5.93 -2.12
C ARG A 227 13.61 -6.02 -0.76
N ILE A 228 13.97 -5.11 0.13
CA ILE A 228 13.27 -4.80 1.36
C ILE A 228 12.61 -3.43 1.23
N GLU A 229 11.37 -3.32 1.69
CA GLU A 229 10.66 -2.04 1.79
C GLU A 229 10.30 -1.79 3.27
N THR A 230 10.62 -0.60 3.78
CA THR A 230 10.26 -0.19 5.16
C THR A 230 9.24 0.93 5.13
N ASN A 231 8.33 0.91 6.11
CA ASN A 231 7.39 1.99 6.37
C ASN A 231 7.28 2.17 7.89
N ILE A 232 7.66 3.33 8.38
CA ILE A 232 7.74 3.66 9.81
C ILE A 232 6.90 4.89 10.05
N GLN A 233 5.94 4.82 10.96
CA GLN A 233 5.31 6.01 11.50
C GLN A 233 6.32 6.73 12.39
N VAL A 234 7.00 7.74 11.86
CA VAL A 234 8.10 8.43 12.55
C VAL A 234 7.60 9.44 13.57
N SER A 235 6.36 9.92 13.41
CA SER A 235 5.76 10.88 14.33
C SER A 235 4.25 10.73 14.48
N VAL A 236 3.76 11.17 15.62
CA VAL A 236 2.37 11.56 15.88
C VAL A 236 2.38 12.94 16.48
N ALA A 237 1.66 13.87 15.86
CA ALA A 237 1.30 15.13 16.47
C ALA A 237 -0.20 15.08 16.81
N PRO A 238 -0.57 14.94 18.10
CA PRO A 238 -1.96 14.97 18.53
C PRO A 238 -2.64 16.28 18.11
N LYS A 239 -3.97 16.29 18.02
CA LYS A 239 -4.69 17.55 17.74
C LYS A 239 -4.39 18.58 18.83
N SER A 240 -3.98 19.78 18.41
CA SER A 240 -3.68 20.90 19.29
C SER A 240 -4.43 22.17 18.84
N ALA A 241 -4.20 23.28 19.53
CA ALA A 241 -4.69 24.58 19.06
C ALA A 241 -3.89 25.11 17.85
N LEU A 242 -2.68 24.58 17.61
CA LEU A 242 -1.77 25.03 16.56
C LEU A 242 -1.97 24.27 15.25
N HIS A 243 -2.39 23.01 15.31
CA HIS A 243 -2.58 22.16 14.14
C HIS A 243 -3.60 21.04 14.42
N ASP A 244 -4.17 20.48 13.35
CA ASP A 244 -4.94 19.25 13.43
C ASP A 244 -4.06 18.03 13.71
N PHE A 245 -4.69 16.90 14.07
CA PHE A 245 -3.99 15.63 14.25
C PHE A 245 -3.20 15.25 12.99
N ARG A 246 -1.94 14.86 13.18
CA ARG A 246 -1.04 14.46 12.09
C ARG A 246 -0.20 13.25 12.50
N SER A 247 0.15 12.42 11.54
CA SER A 247 1.18 11.40 11.68
C SER A 247 2.00 11.39 10.39
N ASP A 248 3.32 11.24 10.51
CA ASP A 248 4.20 11.17 9.35
C ASP A 248 4.82 9.78 9.24
N TYR A 249 4.97 9.31 8.00
CA TYR A 249 5.41 7.96 7.67
C TYR A 249 6.64 8.01 6.77
N LEU A 250 7.76 7.48 7.25
CA LEU A 250 9.01 7.35 6.51
C LEU A 250 9.02 6.06 5.70
N LEU A 251 9.23 6.19 4.40
CA LEU A 251 9.35 5.09 3.45
C LEU A 251 10.79 5.00 2.93
N LYS A 252 11.37 3.79 2.93
CA LYS A 252 12.66 3.49 2.28
C LYS A 252 12.62 2.13 1.56
N VAL A 253 13.50 1.97 0.57
CA VAL A 253 13.70 0.73 -0.18
C VAL A 253 15.17 0.36 -0.20
N PHE A 254 15.45 -0.92 -0.03
CA PHE A 254 16.80 -1.49 -0.11
C PHE A 254 16.78 -2.65 -1.11
N LYS A 255 17.49 -2.52 -2.23
CA LYS A 255 17.51 -3.52 -3.30
C LYS A 255 18.58 -4.57 -2.98
N TYR A 256 18.27 -5.83 -3.23
CA TYR A 256 19.24 -6.91 -3.05
C TYR A 256 20.29 -6.87 -4.16
N ASP A 257 21.56 -6.79 -3.78
CA ASP A 257 22.69 -6.97 -4.68
C ASP A 257 23.22 -8.40 -4.52
N ALA A 258 23.16 -9.19 -5.59
CA ALA A 258 23.57 -10.60 -5.58
C ALA A 258 25.10 -10.78 -5.57
N ALA A 259 25.88 -9.76 -5.96
CA ALA A 259 27.34 -9.80 -5.96
C ALA A 259 27.90 -9.55 -4.56
N THR A 260 27.36 -8.57 -3.84
CA THR A 260 27.74 -8.26 -2.45
C THR A 260 26.96 -9.08 -1.42
N LYS A 261 25.83 -9.66 -1.84
CA LYS A 261 24.85 -10.35 -0.98
C LYS A 261 24.29 -9.47 0.13
N THR A 262 24.12 -8.18 -0.14
CA THR A 262 23.57 -7.21 0.80
C THR A 262 22.33 -6.52 0.23
N PHE A 263 21.54 -5.91 1.11
CA PHE A 263 20.46 -5.01 0.70
C PHE A 263 20.95 -3.56 0.76
N GLU A 264 21.01 -2.91 -0.41
CA GLU A 264 21.59 -1.58 -0.59
C GLU A 264 20.50 -0.51 -0.80
N GLU A 265 20.70 0.68 -0.23
CA GLU A 265 19.71 1.76 -0.32
C GLU A 265 19.45 2.19 -1.78
N SER A 266 18.17 2.13 -2.19
CA SER A 266 17.72 2.37 -3.56
C SER A 266 16.60 3.41 -3.63
N THR A 267 16.30 3.89 -4.83
CA THR A 267 15.13 4.73 -5.09
C THR A 267 13.83 3.98 -4.82
N LEU A 268 12.82 4.68 -4.29
CA LEU A 268 11.48 4.13 -4.20
C LEU A 268 10.84 4.12 -5.58
N GLU A 269 10.21 3.00 -5.94
CA GLU A 269 9.56 2.87 -7.22
C GLU A 269 8.52 3.98 -7.45
N ASN A 270 8.66 4.66 -8.59
CA ASN A 270 7.82 5.75 -9.05
C ASN A 270 7.70 6.93 -8.07
N GLN A 271 8.40 6.94 -6.94
CA GLN A 271 8.38 8.08 -6.03
C GLN A 271 9.16 9.25 -6.63
N ILE A 272 8.42 10.19 -7.21
CA ILE A 272 8.98 11.37 -7.85
C ILE A 272 9.75 12.21 -6.83
N ASP A 273 10.99 12.58 -7.16
CA ASP A 273 11.79 13.56 -6.40
C ASP A 273 11.33 14.97 -6.78
N ARG A 274 10.15 15.33 -6.25
CA ARG A 274 9.48 16.60 -6.55
C ARG A 274 10.41 17.79 -6.33
N ASP A 275 11.09 17.82 -5.19
CA ASP A 275 11.90 18.98 -4.80
C ASP A 275 13.11 19.16 -5.72
N ARG A 276 13.79 18.06 -6.09
CA ARG A 276 14.88 18.13 -7.06
C ARG A 276 14.39 18.57 -8.44
N ILE A 277 13.27 18.02 -8.91
CA ILE A 277 12.70 18.38 -10.21
C ILE A 277 12.26 19.85 -10.26
N LEU A 278 11.69 20.39 -9.17
CA LEU A 278 11.30 21.80 -9.12
C LEU A 278 12.51 22.74 -9.03
N ALA A 279 13.62 22.29 -8.43
CA ALA A 279 14.84 23.08 -8.26
C ALA A 279 15.76 23.08 -9.49
N GLU A 280 15.74 22.04 -10.32
CA GLU A 280 16.66 21.85 -11.44
C GLU A 280 15.95 21.99 -12.80
N ASP A 281 16.22 23.09 -13.52
CA ASP A 281 15.52 23.43 -14.78
C ASP A 281 15.65 22.35 -15.87
N ASP A 282 16.84 21.76 -16.02
CA ASP A 282 17.09 20.70 -17.00
C ASP A 282 16.33 19.42 -16.62
N LEU A 283 16.35 19.05 -15.34
CA LEU A 283 15.63 17.87 -14.85
C LEU A 283 14.12 18.05 -14.98
N ARG A 284 13.61 19.27 -14.72
CA ARG A 284 12.21 19.65 -14.92
C ARG A 284 11.76 19.46 -16.35
N ARG A 285 12.52 20.01 -17.30
CA ARG A 285 12.23 19.89 -18.73
C ARG A 285 12.28 18.43 -19.16
N ASP A 286 13.33 17.71 -18.79
CA ASP A 286 13.49 16.29 -19.10
C ASP A 286 12.33 15.44 -18.56
N PHE A 287 11.86 15.71 -17.34
CA PHE A 287 10.74 14.99 -16.74
C PHE A 287 9.43 15.27 -17.47
N LYS A 288 9.17 16.53 -17.80
CA LYS A 288 7.99 16.93 -18.57
C LYS A 288 7.96 16.24 -19.93
N ASP A 289 9.05 16.38 -20.70
CA ASP A 289 9.16 15.83 -22.05
C ASP A 289 9.04 14.31 -22.03
N TRP A 290 9.65 13.65 -21.05
CA TRP A 290 9.54 12.22 -20.86
C TRP A 290 8.10 11.81 -20.52
N LEU A 291 7.46 12.40 -19.50
CA LEU A 291 6.14 11.94 -19.05
C LEU A 291 5.04 12.20 -20.10
N LEU A 292 5.13 13.30 -20.84
CA LEU A 292 4.15 13.65 -21.87
C LEU A 292 4.39 12.94 -23.21
N ALA A 293 5.51 12.21 -23.36
CA ALA A 293 5.74 11.39 -24.55
C ALA A 293 4.62 10.34 -24.71
N PRO A 294 4.16 10.05 -25.94
CA PRO A 294 3.01 9.19 -26.21
C PRO A 294 2.95 7.87 -25.43
N GLU A 295 4.04 7.11 -25.43
CA GLU A 295 4.10 5.80 -24.77
C GLU A 295 4.11 5.92 -23.24
N ASN A 296 4.82 6.91 -22.71
CA ASN A 296 4.91 7.12 -21.26
C ASN A 296 3.58 7.63 -20.70
N LEU A 297 2.90 8.54 -21.41
CA LEU A 297 1.58 9.02 -21.04
C LEU A 297 0.54 7.89 -21.07
N ARG A 298 0.64 6.98 -22.05
CA ARG A 298 -0.21 5.78 -22.13
C ARG A 298 0.00 4.87 -20.92
N GLU A 299 1.25 4.56 -20.57
CA GLU A 299 1.53 3.72 -19.39
C GLU A 299 1.19 4.44 -18.07
N PHE A 300 1.31 5.77 -18.02
CA PHE A 300 0.91 6.59 -16.88
C PHE A 300 -0.60 6.56 -16.68
N ASP A 301 -1.37 6.72 -17.76
CA ASP A 301 -2.82 6.56 -17.76
C ASP A 301 -3.25 5.17 -17.27
N ARG A 302 -2.57 4.13 -17.76
CA ARG A 302 -2.82 2.72 -17.42
C ARG A 302 -2.32 2.33 -16.03
N GLY A 303 -1.58 3.19 -15.33
CA GLY A 303 -1.02 2.89 -14.01
C GLY A 303 0.08 1.82 -14.03
N THR A 304 0.78 1.68 -15.15
CA THR A 304 1.85 0.69 -15.41
C THR A 304 3.18 1.35 -15.77
N VAL A 305 3.26 2.68 -15.73
CA VAL A 305 4.49 3.43 -15.97
C VAL A 305 5.61 3.05 -15.00
N LEU A 306 6.84 3.02 -15.51
CA LEU A 306 8.06 2.91 -14.73
C LEU A 306 8.88 4.18 -14.95
N ILE A 307 8.86 5.06 -13.94
CA ILE A 307 9.56 6.34 -13.99
C ILE A 307 11.07 6.08 -13.86
N PRO A 308 11.91 6.66 -14.75
CA PRO A 308 13.36 6.51 -14.70
C PRO A 308 13.95 6.94 -13.36
N GLU A 309 14.93 6.18 -12.86
CA GLU A 309 15.59 6.43 -11.56
C GLU A 309 16.15 7.86 -11.42
N LYS A 310 16.55 8.49 -12.53
CA LYS A 310 17.00 9.89 -12.55
C LYS A 310 15.94 10.91 -12.12
N PHE A 311 14.68 10.52 -11.95
CA PHE A 311 13.60 11.37 -11.47
C PHE A 311 13.10 10.96 -10.08
N LEU A 312 13.69 9.92 -9.47
CA LEU A 312 13.16 9.30 -8.26
C LEU A 312 13.92 9.71 -6.99
N ALA A 313 13.19 9.69 -5.89
CA ALA A 313 13.70 9.90 -4.55
C ALA A 313 14.08 8.56 -3.88
N LYS A 314 15.07 8.60 -2.97
CA LYS A 314 15.46 7.47 -2.11
C LYS A 314 14.69 7.42 -0.78
N VAL A 315 13.97 8.48 -0.46
CA VAL A 315 13.19 8.62 0.76
C VAL A 315 11.88 9.35 0.47
N ALA A 316 10.82 8.98 1.18
CA ALA A 316 9.60 9.78 1.27
C ALA A 316 9.13 9.87 2.71
N VAL A 317 8.75 11.06 3.15
CA VAL A 317 8.01 11.29 4.40
C VAL A 317 6.60 11.69 4.02
N VAL A 318 5.64 10.84 4.36
CA VAL A 318 4.26 10.98 3.92
C VAL A 318 3.40 11.35 5.13
N PRO A 319 2.71 12.50 5.13
CA PRO A 319 1.80 12.85 6.21
C PRO A 319 0.48 12.08 6.12
N THR A 320 -0.31 12.09 7.19
CA THR A 320 -1.72 11.67 7.17
C THR A 320 -2.46 12.33 5.99
N PRO A 321 -3.40 11.62 5.32
CA PRO A 321 -4.14 12.13 4.16
C PRO A 321 -4.67 13.56 4.31
N ALA A 322 -4.34 14.41 3.33
CA ALA A 322 -4.71 15.82 3.31
C ALA A 322 -6.08 16.11 2.68
N GLY A 323 -6.86 15.07 2.37
CA GLY A 323 -8.13 15.16 1.66
C GLY A 323 -8.01 14.90 0.15
N LEU A 324 -9.06 15.28 -0.59
CA LEU A 324 -9.24 14.91 -2.01
C LEU A 324 -8.87 16.01 -3.02
N ASP A 325 -8.65 17.23 -2.54
CA ASP A 325 -8.22 18.38 -3.36
C ASP A 325 -6.71 18.59 -3.29
N ALA A 326 -6.19 19.45 -4.16
CA ALA A 326 -4.77 19.84 -4.17
C ALA A 326 -4.34 20.38 -2.81
N SER A 327 -3.24 19.88 -2.27
CA SER A 327 -2.70 20.30 -0.98
C SER A 327 -1.19 20.19 -0.95
N ALA A 328 -0.51 21.10 -0.25
CA ALA A 328 0.95 21.06 -0.07
C ALA A 328 1.46 19.80 0.66
N LEU A 329 0.55 19.02 1.25
CA LEU A 329 0.83 17.73 1.86
C LEU A 329 0.78 16.56 0.86
N GLN A 330 0.28 16.79 -0.36
CA GLN A 330 0.34 15.80 -1.43
C GLN A 330 1.75 15.76 -2.04
N PRO A 331 2.20 14.60 -2.54
CA PRO A 331 3.62 14.41 -2.83
C PRO A 331 4.10 15.25 -4.02
N GLU A 332 3.24 15.52 -5.00
CA GLU A 332 3.57 16.16 -6.27
C GLU A 332 2.96 17.57 -6.39
N PHE A 333 2.48 18.13 -5.27
CA PHE A 333 1.94 19.49 -5.22
C PHE A 333 2.97 20.53 -5.68
N GLY A 334 2.54 21.45 -6.55
CA GLY A 334 3.39 22.49 -7.13
C GLY A 334 3.99 22.10 -8.48
N MET A 335 3.75 20.86 -8.95
CA MET A 335 4.15 20.45 -10.29
C MET A 335 3.15 20.89 -11.37
N MET A 336 1.88 21.16 -11.01
CA MET A 336 0.86 21.63 -11.94
C MET A 336 0.69 23.16 -11.90
N GLU A 337 0.31 23.75 -13.03
CA GLU A 337 -0.09 25.16 -13.09
C GLU A 337 -1.24 25.47 -12.12
N GLY A 338 -1.13 26.60 -11.43
CA GLY A 338 -2.08 27.00 -10.38
C GLY A 338 -1.84 26.35 -9.02
N GLU A 339 -0.86 25.45 -8.88
CA GLU A 339 -0.36 24.97 -7.59
C GLU A 339 0.91 25.72 -7.17
N GLY A 340 0.99 26.13 -5.90
CA GLY A 340 2.26 26.59 -5.31
C GLY A 340 2.86 27.87 -5.91
N LYS A 341 4.18 27.86 -6.16
CA LYS A 341 5.00 29.00 -6.61
C LYS A 341 5.06 29.11 -8.14
N ASP A 342 5.60 30.23 -8.64
CA ASP A 342 5.87 30.45 -10.06
C ASP A 342 6.83 29.38 -10.63
N ASN A 343 6.55 28.89 -11.85
CA ASN A 343 7.31 27.89 -12.63
C ASN A 343 6.94 26.40 -12.40
N PRO A 344 5.70 25.98 -12.76
CA PRO A 344 5.27 24.59 -12.67
C PRO A 344 6.02 23.69 -13.66
N VAL A 345 5.94 22.38 -13.43
CA VAL A 345 6.43 21.38 -14.39
C VAL A 345 5.49 21.25 -15.58
N PHE A 346 4.17 21.27 -15.34
CA PHE A 346 3.15 21.08 -16.35
C PHE A 346 2.20 22.27 -16.40
N THR A 347 2.07 22.90 -17.57
CA THR A 347 0.99 23.86 -17.81
C THR A 347 -0.29 23.14 -18.24
N ASP A 348 -1.45 23.80 -18.09
CA ASP A 348 -2.73 23.25 -18.56
C ASP A 348 -2.67 22.96 -20.07
N ASN A 349 -2.00 23.83 -20.83
CA ASN A 349 -1.84 23.68 -22.28
C ASN A 349 -0.97 22.48 -22.66
N ASP A 350 0.12 22.22 -21.93
CA ASP A 350 0.97 21.05 -22.14
C ASP A 350 0.14 19.77 -22.01
N VAL A 351 -0.61 19.65 -20.91
CA VAL A 351 -1.40 18.46 -20.60
C VAL A 351 -2.57 18.31 -21.57
N VAL A 352 -3.32 19.38 -21.85
CA VAL A 352 -4.43 19.34 -22.82
C VAL A 352 -3.93 18.93 -24.21
N GLY A 353 -2.78 19.46 -24.64
CA GLY A 353 -2.15 19.09 -25.90
C GLY A 353 -1.82 17.60 -25.98
N ALA A 354 -1.16 17.07 -24.95
CA ALA A 354 -0.78 15.66 -24.88
C ALA A 354 -2.02 14.73 -24.82
N LEU A 355 -3.02 15.08 -24.01
CA LEU A 355 -4.27 14.30 -23.89
C LEU A 355 -5.06 14.28 -25.20
N LYS A 356 -5.13 15.39 -25.95
CA LYS A 356 -5.78 15.42 -27.27
C LYS A 356 -5.12 14.46 -28.26
N GLN A 357 -3.79 14.43 -28.29
CA GLN A 357 -3.05 13.53 -29.17
C GLN A 357 -3.26 12.07 -28.79
N ALA A 358 -3.24 11.75 -27.49
CA ALA A 358 -3.48 10.39 -27.02
C ALA A 358 -4.95 9.94 -27.24
N ALA A 359 -5.92 10.83 -27.03
CA ALA A 359 -7.33 10.55 -27.29
C ALA A 359 -7.60 10.26 -28.78
N ALA A 360 -6.96 11.00 -29.70
CA ALA A 360 -7.10 10.77 -31.15
C ALA A 360 -6.63 9.38 -31.60
N ARG A 361 -5.73 8.74 -30.83
CA ARG A 361 -5.26 7.37 -31.07
C ARG A 361 -6.06 6.30 -30.33
N GLY A 362 -6.95 6.70 -29.41
CA GLY A 362 -7.71 5.77 -28.56
C GLY A 362 -6.89 5.17 -27.41
N ASP A 363 -5.82 5.83 -26.99
CA ASP A 363 -4.85 5.28 -26.03
C ASP A 363 -5.26 5.44 -24.54
N LEU A 364 -6.23 6.32 -24.23
CA LEU A 364 -6.57 6.71 -22.86
C LEU A 364 -7.74 5.90 -22.28
N GLN A 365 -7.57 5.41 -21.07
CA GLN A 365 -8.58 4.67 -20.30
C GLN A 365 -9.11 5.47 -19.10
N ASN A 366 -8.26 6.24 -18.41
CA ASN A 366 -8.58 6.84 -17.11
C ASN A 366 -8.53 8.37 -17.12
N ILE A 367 -7.48 8.95 -17.70
CA ILE A 367 -7.17 10.38 -17.69
C ILE A 367 -7.83 11.02 -18.91
N ARG A 368 -8.79 11.93 -18.67
CA ARG A 368 -9.52 12.66 -19.72
C ARG A 368 -9.54 14.17 -19.50
N SER A 369 -8.85 14.65 -18.47
CA SER A 369 -8.82 16.05 -18.06
C SER A 369 -7.51 16.38 -17.34
N VAL A 370 -7.18 17.66 -17.20
CA VAL A 370 -6.02 18.14 -16.41
C VAL A 370 -6.13 17.67 -14.96
N ALA A 371 -7.32 17.74 -14.35
CA ALA A 371 -7.52 17.28 -12.98
C ALA A 371 -7.38 15.75 -12.85
N GLY A 372 -7.75 14.98 -13.88
CA GLY A 372 -7.44 13.55 -13.94
C GLY A 372 -5.94 13.26 -14.00
N PHE A 373 -5.19 14.07 -14.77
CA PHE A 373 -3.74 13.96 -14.89
C PHE A 373 -3.06 14.27 -13.54
N GLN A 374 -3.42 15.41 -12.92
CA GLN A 374 -2.96 15.79 -11.59
C GLN A 374 -3.29 14.71 -10.55
N ARG A 375 -4.50 14.15 -10.60
CA ARG A 375 -4.88 13.07 -9.69
C ARG A 375 -4.02 11.83 -9.90
N ARG A 376 -3.72 11.45 -11.14
CA ARG A 376 -2.83 10.30 -11.42
C ARG A 376 -1.42 10.58 -10.95
N LEU A 377 -0.92 11.80 -11.13
CA LEU A 377 0.41 12.22 -10.70
C LEU A 377 0.58 12.00 -9.19
N ASN A 378 -0.44 12.39 -8.41
CA ASN A 378 -0.51 12.17 -6.96
C ASN A 378 -1.03 10.78 -6.54
N ASP A 379 -1.16 9.82 -7.46
CA ASP A 379 -1.67 8.47 -7.20
C ASP A 379 -0.68 7.37 -7.59
N VAL A 380 0.17 7.63 -8.59
CA VAL A 380 1.12 6.66 -9.15
C VAL A 380 2.27 6.32 -8.20
N THR A 381 2.44 7.10 -7.14
CA THR A 381 3.54 6.97 -6.17
C THR A 381 3.10 6.25 -4.90
N CYS A 382 4.04 5.67 -4.17
CA CYS A 382 3.76 5.05 -2.88
C CYS A 382 3.13 6.05 -1.89
N ALA A 383 3.67 7.28 -1.86
CA ALA A 383 3.12 8.39 -1.08
C ALA A 383 1.70 8.79 -1.54
N GLY A 384 1.44 8.79 -2.84
CA GLY A 384 0.14 9.10 -3.41
C GLY A 384 -0.97 8.12 -3.04
N CYS A 385 -0.69 6.82 -3.13
CA CYS A 385 -1.62 5.77 -2.68
C CYS A 385 -1.93 5.87 -1.18
N HIS A 386 -0.93 6.28 -0.38
CA HIS A 386 -1.07 6.60 1.04
C HIS A 386 -2.09 7.72 1.30
N GLN A 387 -2.02 8.80 0.52
CA GLN A 387 -2.92 9.95 0.59
C GLN A 387 -4.37 9.63 0.21
N THR A 388 -4.61 8.59 -0.59
CA THR A 388 -5.93 8.36 -1.19
C THR A 388 -6.85 7.51 -0.31
N ARG A 389 -6.40 6.36 0.21
CA ARG A 389 -7.17 5.47 1.12
C ARG A 389 -6.25 4.55 1.95
N GLY A 390 -5.23 5.10 2.61
CA GLY A 390 -4.39 4.35 3.56
C GLY A 390 -5.09 4.11 4.91
N ILE A 391 -4.64 3.11 5.69
CA ILE A 391 -5.05 2.94 7.10
C ILE A 391 -3.88 3.38 7.96
N GLY A 392 -4.00 4.55 8.60
CA GLY A 392 -2.92 5.10 9.45
C GLY A 392 -1.57 5.03 8.74
N GLY A 393 -1.51 5.48 7.49
CA GLY A 393 -0.31 5.42 6.67
C GLY A 393 0.23 4.01 6.37
N PHE A 394 -0.59 2.97 6.36
CA PHE A 394 -0.19 1.65 5.86
C PHE A 394 -1.15 1.19 4.76
N HIS A 395 -0.59 0.60 3.69
CA HIS A 395 -1.37 -0.11 2.68
C HIS A 395 -1.87 -1.45 3.22
N PHE A 396 -1.06 -2.08 4.07
CA PHE A 396 -1.34 -3.38 4.68
C PHE A 396 -0.76 -3.41 6.11
N PRO A 397 -1.52 -2.96 7.13
CA PRO A 397 -1.09 -3.07 8.53
C PRO A 397 -1.03 -4.52 9.03
N GLY A 398 -1.76 -5.43 8.38
CA GLY A 398 -1.81 -6.86 8.67
C GLY A 398 -2.59 -7.23 9.92
N VAL A 399 -2.94 -8.52 10.03
CA VAL A 399 -3.80 -9.05 11.10
C VAL A 399 -3.06 -9.15 12.41
N ASP A 400 -3.66 -8.68 13.51
CA ASP A 400 -3.10 -8.82 14.86
C ASP A 400 -3.39 -10.18 15.51
N TRP A 401 -2.63 -11.19 15.08
CA TRP A 401 -2.67 -12.51 15.71
C TRP A 401 -1.98 -12.57 17.08
N LEU A 402 -1.31 -11.50 17.51
CA LEU A 402 -0.71 -11.38 18.84
C LEU A 402 -1.72 -10.91 19.89
N ALA A 403 -2.85 -10.33 19.48
CA ALA A 403 -3.91 -9.89 20.38
C ALA A 403 -4.55 -11.09 21.11
N ASP A 404 -5.09 -10.87 22.32
CA ASP A 404 -5.76 -11.91 23.11
C ASP A 404 -6.95 -12.55 22.38
N LYS A 405 -7.60 -11.78 21.49
CA LYS A 405 -8.69 -12.23 20.61
C LYS A 405 -8.45 -11.70 19.19
N PRO A 406 -7.60 -12.36 18.39
CA PRO A 406 -7.34 -11.95 17.02
C PRO A 406 -8.65 -11.91 16.23
N SER A 407 -8.89 -10.82 15.52
CA SER A 407 -10.05 -10.72 14.63
C SER A 407 -9.79 -9.81 13.45
N ASN A 408 -10.15 -10.29 12.26
CA ASN A 408 -10.15 -9.52 11.02
C ASN A 408 -11.45 -8.71 10.83
N SER A 409 -12.42 -8.83 11.77
CA SER A 409 -13.68 -8.10 11.73
C SER A 409 -13.59 -6.69 12.32
N THR A 410 -12.68 -6.49 13.27
CA THR A 410 -12.59 -5.27 14.09
C THR A 410 -11.36 -4.45 13.73
N ILE A 411 -10.30 -5.12 13.26
CA ILE A 411 -9.09 -4.48 12.72
C ILE A 411 -8.95 -4.94 11.27
N VAL A 412 -9.18 -4.03 10.33
CA VAL A 412 -9.04 -4.32 8.90
C VAL A 412 -7.56 -4.56 8.56
N PRO A 413 -7.20 -5.72 7.98
CA PRO A 413 -5.79 -6.08 7.75
C PRO A 413 -5.15 -5.31 6.60
N ALA A 414 -5.96 -4.66 5.76
CA ALA A 414 -5.52 -4.02 4.55
C ALA A 414 -6.41 -2.83 4.20
N SER A 415 -5.84 -1.85 3.50
CA SER A 415 -6.54 -0.62 3.17
C SER A 415 -7.68 -0.84 2.17
N PRO A 416 -8.69 0.04 2.12
CA PRO A 416 -9.76 -0.09 1.14
C PRO A 416 -9.27 -0.13 -0.31
N HIS A 417 -8.17 0.59 -0.60
CA HIS A 417 -7.52 0.49 -1.90
C HIS A 417 -6.94 -0.92 -2.15
N PHE A 418 -6.27 -1.54 -1.17
CA PHE A 418 -5.80 -2.92 -1.30
C PHE A 418 -6.95 -3.88 -1.61
N VAL A 419 -8.03 -3.82 -0.83
CA VAL A 419 -9.16 -4.75 -0.94
C VAL A 419 -9.89 -4.57 -2.27
N GLY A 420 -10.15 -3.32 -2.67
CA GLY A 420 -10.79 -3.02 -3.96
C GLY A 420 -9.98 -3.48 -5.18
N ASP A 421 -8.65 -3.56 -5.07
CA ASP A 421 -7.78 -4.00 -6.17
C ASP A 421 -7.70 -5.53 -6.34
N GLN A 422 -8.21 -6.32 -5.39
CA GLN A 422 -8.04 -7.78 -5.42
C GLN A 422 -8.74 -8.44 -6.61
N LEU A 423 -9.90 -7.93 -7.04
CA LEU A 423 -10.59 -8.44 -8.23
C LEU A 423 -9.70 -8.38 -9.48
N ARG A 424 -9.08 -7.21 -9.72
CA ARG A 424 -8.14 -7.01 -10.82
C ARG A 424 -6.97 -7.99 -10.74
N ARG A 425 -6.42 -8.21 -9.54
CA ARG A 425 -5.30 -9.15 -9.34
C ARG A 425 -5.72 -10.59 -9.62
N ARG A 426 -6.92 -11.00 -9.20
CA ARG A 426 -7.46 -12.33 -9.48
C ARG A 426 -7.72 -12.54 -10.97
N ASP A 427 -8.17 -11.51 -11.69
CA ASP A 427 -8.31 -11.57 -13.14
C ASP A 427 -6.95 -11.77 -13.83
N ILE A 428 -5.89 -11.13 -13.32
CA ILE A 428 -4.52 -11.30 -13.81
C ILE A 428 -4.03 -12.74 -13.56
N LEU A 429 -4.25 -13.28 -12.36
CA LEU A 429 -3.92 -14.68 -12.06
C LEU A 429 -4.70 -15.62 -12.98
N THR A 430 -5.98 -15.37 -13.21
CA THR A 430 -6.83 -16.18 -14.10
C THR A 430 -6.31 -16.15 -15.54
N ALA A 431 -5.87 -14.98 -16.03
CA ALA A 431 -5.25 -14.85 -17.34
C ALA A 431 -3.95 -15.66 -17.43
N PHE A 432 -3.07 -15.55 -16.43
CA PHE A 432 -1.84 -16.35 -16.37
C PHE A 432 -2.12 -17.85 -16.35
N ALA A 433 -3.03 -18.30 -15.49
CA ALA A 433 -3.44 -19.70 -15.38
C ALA A 433 -3.97 -20.26 -16.71
N ALA A 434 -4.65 -19.42 -17.50
CA ALA A 434 -5.14 -19.76 -18.83
C ALA A 434 -4.11 -19.60 -19.97
N GLY A 435 -2.84 -19.28 -19.65
CA GLY A 435 -1.79 -19.04 -20.64
C GLY A 435 -2.00 -17.78 -21.50
N LYS A 436 -2.80 -16.83 -21.02
CA LYS A 436 -3.12 -15.57 -21.73
C LYS A 436 -2.25 -14.43 -21.20
N ARG A 437 -1.97 -13.44 -22.06
CA ARG A 437 -1.34 -12.18 -21.63
C ARG A 437 -2.32 -11.41 -20.74
N PRO A 438 -1.98 -11.11 -19.47
CA PRO A 438 -2.85 -10.31 -18.62
C PRO A 438 -2.94 -8.86 -19.10
N ASP A 439 -4.08 -8.23 -18.89
CA ASP A 439 -4.15 -6.77 -18.83
C ASP A 439 -3.63 -6.34 -17.46
N PHE A 440 -2.58 -5.52 -17.42
CA PHE A 440 -2.02 -4.98 -16.17
C PHE A 440 -2.59 -3.61 -15.79
N SER A 441 -3.39 -2.99 -16.67
CA SER A 441 -3.95 -1.66 -16.43
C SER A 441 -4.70 -1.60 -15.11
N ARG A 442 -4.61 -0.44 -14.45
CA ARG A 442 -5.22 -0.13 -13.17
C ARG A 442 -5.85 1.26 -13.21
N GLY A 443 -7.04 1.39 -12.63
CA GLY A 443 -7.68 2.68 -12.36
C GLY A 443 -6.97 3.51 -11.29
N PHE A 444 -7.59 4.60 -10.86
CA PHE A 444 -7.10 5.40 -9.72
C PHE A 444 -7.20 4.62 -8.40
N ALA A 445 -6.33 4.85 -7.41
CA ALA A 445 -6.45 4.15 -6.12
C ALA A 445 -7.80 4.39 -5.42
N SER A 446 -8.42 5.55 -5.69
CA SER A 446 -9.75 5.92 -5.20
C SER A 446 -10.88 5.06 -5.77
N ARG A 447 -10.71 4.53 -6.98
CA ARG A 447 -11.76 3.84 -7.72
C ARG A 447 -11.18 2.60 -8.42
N PRO A 448 -11.43 1.40 -7.87
CA PRO A 448 -10.88 0.18 -8.44
C PRO A 448 -11.43 -0.07 -9.85
N GLN A 449 -10.63 -0.72 -10.68
CA GLN A 449 -11.04 -1.15 -12.00
C GLN A 449 -11.75 -2.50 -11.89
N THR A 450 -13.06 -2.51 -12.16
CA THR A 450 -13.89 -3.69 -11.89
C THR A 450 -13.84 -4.76 -12.98
N ARG A 451 -13.37 -4.42 -14.18
CA ARG A 451 -13.30 -5.34 -15.33
C ARG A 451 -14.64 -6.04 -15.63
N GLY A 452 -15.74 -5.35 -15.37
CA GLY A 452 -17.09 -5.88 -15.56
C GLY A 452 -17.61 -6.75 -14.41
N SER A 453 -16.80 -7.03 -13.38
CA SER A 453 -17.27 -7.71 -12.17
C SER A 453 -18.20 -6.80 -11.35
N GLY A 454 -19.26 -7.41 -10.82
CA GLY A 454 -20.20 -6.78 -9.89
C GLY A 454 -19.89 -7.06 -8.41
N GLU A 455 -18.81 -7.76 -8.07
CA GLU A 455 -18.52 -8.18 -6.69
C GLU A 455 -18.32 -7.02 -5.70
N LEU A 456 -17.89 -5.85 -6.18
CA LEU A 456 -17.72 -4.65 -5.34
C LEU A 456 -18.95 -3.73 -5.37
N ALA A 457 -20.00 -4.05 -6.14
CA ALA A 457 -21.16 -3.18 -6.26
C ALA A 457 -21.87 -3.04 -4.90
N GLY A 458 -22.16 -1.79 -4.52
CA GLY A 458 -22.76 -1.43 -3.23
C GLY A 458 -21.79 -1.43 -2.05
N THR A 459 -20.50 -1.72 -2.25
CA THR A 459 -19.48 -1.74 -1.17
C THR A 459 -18.76 -0.41 -1.05
N GLU A 460 -18.17 -0.14 0.11
CA GLU A 460 -17.32 1.02 0.38
C GLU A 460 -16.11 1.13 -0.56
N TYR A 461 -15.76 0.05 -1.28
CA TYR A 461 -14.63 0.02 -2.23
C TYR A 461 -14.98 0.61 -3.60
N GLN A 462 -16.24 0.50 -4.04
CA GLN A 462 -16.67 0.95 -5.37
C GLN A 462 -17.63 2.13 -5.29
N ASP A 463 -18.88 1.93 -4.87
CA ASP A 463 -19.96 2.93 -4.94
C ASP A 463 -20.91 2.94 -3.73
N GLY A 464 -20.66 2.10 -2.73
CA GLY A 464 -21.38 2.04 -1.46
C GLY A 464 -21.03 3.18 -0.50
N TRP A 465 -21.49 3.06 0.74
CA TRP A 465 -21.29 4.10 1.76
C TRP A 465 -19.79 4.37 1.99
N GLY A 466 -19.40 5.64 1.97
CA GLY A 466 -18.01 6.09 2.11
C GLY A 466 -17.12 5.91 0.87
N ALA A 467 -17.63 5.37 -0.24
CA ALA A 467 -16.87 5.28 -1.49
C ALA A 467 -16.68 6.66 -2.14
N HIS A 468 -15.55 6.87 -2.85
CA HIS A 468 -15.32 8.12 -3.59
C HIS A 468 -16.20 8.20 -4.83
N CYS A 469 -16.74 9.38 -5.09
CA CYS A 469 -17.68 9.67 -6.18
C CYS A 469 -17.39 11.04 -6.81
N SER A 470 -17.92 11.30 -8.00
CA SER A 470 -17.78 12.59 -8.68
C SER A 470 -18.86 13.59 -8.24
N LEU A 471 -18.44 14.79 -7.84
CA LEU A 471 -19.32 15.92 -7.54
C LEU A 471 -19.70 16.62 -8.84
N GLN A 472 -20.77 16.15 -9.48
CA GLN A 472 -21.16 16.63 -10.82
C GLN A 472 -21.57 18.12 -10.89
N ASN A 473 -21.80 18.80 -9.76
CA ASN A 473 -22.42 20.13 -9.70
C ASN A 473 -21.67 21.18 -8.86
N ALA A 474 -20.40 20.98 -8.50
CA ALA A 474 -19.67 21.86 -7.57
C ALA A 474 -18.89 23.02 -8.24
N GLY A 475 -19.50 23.68 -9.24
CA GLY A 475 -19.20 25.10 -9.49
C GLY A 475 -18.73 25.56 -10.88
N SER A 476 -18.39 24.68 -11.83
CA SER A 476 -17.94 25.11 -13.18
C SER A 476 -18.84 24.66 -14.35
N GLY A 477 -19.98 24.01 -14.08
CA GLY A 477 -21.00 23.69 -15.10
C GLY A 477 -20.69 22.52 -16.04
N ALA A 478 -19.46 22.00 -16.09
CA ALA A 478 -19.11 20.81 -16.85
C ALA A 478 -18.61 19.68 -15.94
N ARG A 479 -19.08 18.44 -16.21
CA ARG A 479 -18.61 17.24 -15.53
C ARG A 479 -17.15 16.97 -15.90
N ASP A 480 -16.35 16.54 -14.93
CA ASP A 480 -14.98 16.10 -15.20
C ASP A 480 -14.99 14.69 -15.80
N GLU A 481 -14.64 14.58 -17.07
CA GLU A 481 -14.69 13.34 -17.85
C GLU A 481 -13.81 12.21 -17.26
N SER A 482 -12.78 12.54 -16.47
CA SER A 482 -11.95 11.52 -15.80
C SER A 482 -12.70 10.80 -14.67
N PHE A 483 -13.74 11.43 -14.11
CA PHE A 483 -14.45 10.94 -12.92
C PHE A 483 -15.93 10.64 -13.17
N THR A 484 -16.43 10.80 -14.41
CA THR A 484 -17.87 10.64 -14.73
C THR A 484 -18.45 9.28 -14.34
N SER A 485 -17.64 8.22 -14.38
CA SER A 485 -18.04 6.86 -13.99
C SER A 485 -18.10 6.64 -12.47
N TRP A 486 -17.71 7.63 -11.66
CA TRP A 486 -17.65 7.51 -10.20
C TRP A 486 -19.00 7.90 -9.59
N SER A 487 -19.97 6.99 -9.71
CA SER A 487 -21.30 7.14 -9.12
C SER A 487 -21.41 6.50 -7.74
N CYS A 488 -22.53 6.79 -7.06
CA CYS A 488 -22.95 6.13 -5.84
C CYS A 488 -24.06 5.10 -6.11
N ALA A 489 -24.13 4.07 -5.27
CA ALA A 489 -25.18 3.07 -5.28
C ALA A 489 -26.55 3.66 -4.95
N LYS A 490 -27.62 2.92 -5.28
CA LYS A 490 -29.01 3.34 -5.05
C LYS A 490 -29.24 3.73 -3.58
N GLY A 491 -29.82 4.91 -3.36
CA GLY A 491 -30.13 5.45 -2.02
C GLY A 491 -29.02 6.30 -1.41
N LEU A 492 -27.85 6.38 -2.06
CA LEU A 492 -26.75 7.26 -1.67
C LEU A 492 -26.64 8.43 -2.64
N THR A 493 -26.07 9.54 -2.15
CA THR A 493 -25.73 10.71 -2.95
C THR A 493 -24.26 11.06 -2.77
N CYS A 494 -23.64 11.59 -3.82
CA CYS A 494 -22.29 12.10 -3.73
C CYS A 494 -22.31 13.43 -3.00
N GLN A 495 -21.65 13.50 -1.84
CA GLN A 495 -21.58 14.69 -1.01
C GLN A 495 -20.13 15.12 -0.86
N ALA A 496 -19.89 16.43 -0.82
CA ALA A 496 -18.54 16.95 -0.69
C ALA A 496 -17.93 16.51 0.65
N ALA A 497 -16.73 15.96 0.57
CA ALA A 497 -15.90 15.71 1.74
C ALA A 497 -15.01 16.93 1.96
N ALA A 498 -15.18 17.60 3.10
CA ALA A 498 -14.49 18.87 3.39
C ALA A 498 -14.67 19.90 2.26
N ALA A 499 -13.61 20.62 1.89
CA ALA A 499 -13.66 21.66 0.85
C ALA A 499 -13.63 21.12 -0.60
N SER A 500 -13.74 19.79 -0.81
CA SER A 500 -13.51 19.21 -2.13
C SER A 500 -14.53 19.65 -3.18
N ARG A 501 -14.02 20.06 -4.35
CA ARG A 501 -14.85 20.57 -5.45
C ARG A 501 -15.13 19.57 -6.58
N ARG A 502 -14.42 18.44 -6.64
CA ARG A 502 -14.56 17.48 -7.76
C ARG A 502 -14.91 16.06 -7.30
N ILE A 503 -14.43 15.66 -6.13
CA ILE A 503 -14.59 14.30 -5.62
C ILE A 503 -15.24 14.37 -4.24
N GLY A 504 -16.35 13.65 -4.10
CA GLY A 504 -17.08 13.51 -2.86
C GLY A 504 -17.00 12.10 -2.31
N MET A 505 -17.80 11.86 -1.29
CA MET A 505 -18.06 10.53 -0.75
C MET A 505 -19.54 10.21 -0.84
N CYS A 506 -19.84 8.92 -1.03
CA CYS A 506 -21.20 8.42 -1.06
C CYS A 506 -21.78 8.32 0.35
N PHE A 507 -22.80 9.13 0.63
CA PHE A 507 -23.51 9.11 1.91
C PHE A 507 -25.01 8.99 1.70
N ILE A 508 -25.74 8.66 2.76
CA ILE A 508 -27.21 8.61 2.73
C ILE A 508 -27.72 9.98 2.30
N LYS A 509 -28.66 10.00 1.36
CA LYS A 509 -29.32 11.22 0.91
C LYS A 509 -29.89 11.97 2.13
N THR A 510 -29.28 13.09 2.49
CA THR A 510 -29.85 14.02 3.46
C THR A 510 -31.17 14.52 2.87
N ARG A 511 -32.25 14.39 3.66
CA ARG A 511 -33.59 14.82 3.24
C ARG A 511 -33.67 16.32 3.12
#